data_AF-A0AAW1UV97-F1
#
_entry.id   AF-A0AAW1UV97-F1
#
_cell.length_a   1.000
_cell.length_b   1.000
_cell.length_c   1.000
_cell.angle_alpha   90.00
_cell.angle_beta   90.00
_cell.angle_gamma   90.00
#
_symmetry.space_group_name_H-M   'P 1'
#
loop_
_entity.id
_entity.type
_entity.pdbx_description
1 polymer ?
#
loop_
_entity_poly.entity_id
_entity_poly.type
_entity_poly.pdbx_seq_one_letter_code
_entity_poly.pdbx_strand_id
1 'polypeptide(L)'
;MKSWKVPYFAFFWGSSLSHDEVNNPRIGDVVYLQSLESMSNRGYFDNTIVVLMSDHGIRFGPFRQTYQGGIEDRLPFLFIKVPKQFEKTYPLATANLKWNAEVLTTHFDLHETLLDISSPSRLTDQFIESGKGNQKAELA
;
A
#
# COMPACT_ATOMS: atom_id res chain seq x y z
N MET A 1 5.01 -33.10 5.66
CA MET A 1 5.27 -32.63 4.28
C MET A 1 5.03 -31.13 4.24
N LYS A 2 6.05 -30.30 4.00
CA LYS A 2 5.86 -28.86 3.79
C LYS A 2 5.26 -28.70 2.39
N SER A 3 3.97 -28.37 2.27
CA SER A 3 3.41 -27.99 0.97
C SER A 3 4.01 -26.64 0.60
N TRP A 4 4.78 -26.57 -0.48
CA TRP A 4 5.24 -25.30 -1.01
C TRP A 4 4.01 -24.52 -1.47
N LYS A 5 3.63 -23.48 -0.70
CA LYS A 5 2.60 -22.55 -1.14
C LYS A 5 3.27 -21.62 -2.14
N VAL A 6 2.84 -21.71 -3.40
CA VAL A 6 3.21 -20.75 -4.45
C VAL A 6 2.74 -19.36 -3.99
N PRO A 7 3.59 -18.31 -4.05
CA PRO A 7 3.15 -16.95 -3.74
C PRO A 7 2.03 -16.55 -4.70
N TYR A 8 1.01 -15.87 -4.18
CA TYR A 8 -0.10 -15.37 -4.98
C TYR A 8 -0.28 -13.87 -4.76
N PHE A 9 -0.87 -13.23 -5.76
CA PHE A 9 -1.29 -11.83 -5.70
C PHE A 9 -2.82 -11.79 -5.74
N ALA A 10 -3.43 -11.05 -4.83
CA ALA A 10 -4.87 -10.85 -4.79
C ALA A 10 -5.16 -9.35 -4.89
N PHE A 11 -6.08 -8.99 -5.79
CA PHE A 11 -6.48 -7.61 -6.04
C PHE A 11 -7.99 -7.48 -5.86
N PHE A 12 -8.39 -6.54 -5.02
CA PHE A 12 -9.78 -6.21 -4.75
C PHE A 12 -9.97 -4.72 -4.95
N TRP A 13 -10.97 -4.33 -5.75
CA TRP A 13 -11.26 -2.94 -6.06
C TRP A 13 -12.73 -2.64 -5.76
N GLY A 14 -12.99 -1.70 -4.86
CA GLY A 14 -14.33 -1.26 -4.49
C GLY A 14 -14.49 0.24 -4.71
N SER A 15 -15.55 0.65 -5.39
CA SER A 15 -15.84 2.06 -5.68
C SER A 15 -17.22 2.50 -5.16
N SER A 16 -18.19 1.60 -5.08
CA SER A 16 -19.60 1.94 -4.84
C SER A 16 -19.85 2.68 -3.53
N LEU A 17 -19.09 2.38 -2.48
CA LEU A 17 -19.30 2.97 -1.17
C LEU A 17 -18.70 4.37 -1.02
N SER A 18 -17.58 4.66 -1.69
CA SER A 18 -16.75 5.83 -1.41
C SER A 18 -16.66 6.85 -2.54
N HIS A 19 -17.10 6.48 -3.75
CA HIS A 19 -16.78 7.25 -4.96
C HIS A 19 -17.50 8.61 -5.03
N ASP A 20 -18.78 8.68 -4.70
CA ASP A 20 -19.61 9.87 -4.97
C ASP A 20 -19.87 10.75 -3.75
N GLU A 21 -19.75 10.19 -2.54
CA GLU A 21 -20.22 10.83 -1.30
C GLU A 21 -19.17 10.76 -0.20
N VAL A 22 -18.68 11.93 0.24
CA VAL A 22 -17.60 12.06 1.24
C VAL A 22 -17.89 11.34 2.57
N ASN A 23 -19.18 11.19 2.92
CA ASN A 23 -19.60 10.62 4.19
C ASN A 23 -19.96 9.13 4.13
N ASN A 24 -20.10 8.53 2.94
CA ASN A 24 -20.48 7.13 2.81
C ASN A 24 -19.39 6.12 3.22
N PRO A 25 -18.06 6.39 3.10
CA PRO A 25 -17.02 5.47 3.56
C PRO A 25 -17.23 4.98 4.99
N ARG A 26 -17.71 5.85 5.90
CA ARG A 26 -17.97 5.54 7.32
C ARG A 26 -18.92 4.34 7.54
N ILE A 27 -19.78 4.05 6.56
CA ILE A 27 -20.73 2.93 6.61
C ILE A 27 -19.96 1.60 6.54
N GLY A 28 -18.82 1.58 5.84
CA GLY A 28 -17.97 0.41 5.67
C GLY A 28 -16.93 0.23 6.77
N ASP A 29 -16.61 1.28 7.54
CA ASP A 29 -15.51 1.26 8.53
C ASP A 29 -15.55 0.04 9.45
N VAL A 30 -16.71 -0.26 10.05
CA VAL A 30 -16.88 -1.42 10.93
C VAL A 30 -16.68 -2.75 10.19
N VAL A 31 -17.14 -2.83 8.93
CA VAL A 31 -17.00 -4.04 8.12
C VAL A 31 -15.55 -4.28 7.73
N TYR A 32 -14.82 -3.24 7.32
CA TYR A 32 -13.39 -3.32 7.02
C TYR A 32 -12.59 -3.66 8.28
N LEU A 33 -12.87 -3.01 9.41
CA LEU A 33 -12.23 -3.29 10.69
C LEU A 33 -12.39 -4.77 11.08
N GLN A 34 -13.63 -5.26 11.13
CA GLN A 34 -13.92 -6.65 11.49
C GLN A 34 -13.24 -7.65 10.54
N SER A 35 -13.17 -7.32 9.25
CA SER A 35 -12.49 -8.14 8.25
C SER A 35 -10.99 -8.20 8.50
N LEU A 36 -10.34 -7.05 8.71
CA LEU A 36 -8.91 -6.94 8.98
C LEU A 36 -8.53 -7.58 10.33
N GLU A 37 -9.32 -7.39 11.38
CA GLU A 37 -9.13 -8.03 12.69
C GLU A 37 -9.27 -9.54 12.57
N SER A 38 -10.31 -10.02 11.88
CA SER A 38 -10.50 -11.44 11.64
C SER A 38 -9.35 -12.04 10.85
N MET A 39 -8.77 -11.30 9.89
CA MET A 39 -7.61 -11.75 9.15
C MET A 39 -6.35 -11.80 10.02
N SER A 40 -6.15 -10.77 10.85
CA SER A 40 -5.04 -10.68 11.80
C SER A 40 -5.10 -11.82 12.81
N ASN A 41 -6.26 -12.05 13.43
CA ASN A 41 -6.45 -13.09 14.46
C ASN A 41 -6.25 -14.51 13.91
N ARG A 42 -6.45 -14.71 12.60
CA ARG A 42 -6.18 -15.98 11.91
C ARG A 42 -4.74 -16.12 11.41
N GLY A 43 -3.87 -15.14 11.67
CA GLY A 43 -2.46 -15.17 11.29
C GLY A 43 -2.20 -14.93 9.80
N TYR A 44 -3.17 -14.42 9.02
CA TYR A 44 -2.93 -14.18 7.59
C TYR A 44 -1.85 -13.11 7.35
N PHE A 45 -1.71 -12.15 8.25
CA PHE A 45 -0.70 -11.10 8.13
C PHE A 45 0.74 -11.55 8.47
N ASP A 46 0.93 -12.77 8.97
CA ASP A 46 2.26 -13.29 9.32
C ASP A 46 3.10 -13.66 8.09
N ASN A 47 2.45 -13.83 6.94
CA ASN A 47 3.11 -14.17 5.68
C ASN A 47 2.43 -13.49 4.47
N THR A 48 1.85 -12.30 4.68
CA THR A 48 1.20 -11.53 3.60
C THR A 48 1.52 -10.05 3.79
N ILE A 49 2.01 -9.42 2.73
CA ILE A 49 2.06 -7.96 2.64
C ILE A 49 0.68 -7.48 2.23
N VAL A 50 0.12 -6.55 2.98
CA VAL A 50 -1.22 -5.99 2.74
C VAL A 50 -1.05 -4.54 2.34
N VAL A 51 -1.63 -4.19 1.20
CA VAL A 51 -1.71 -2.81 0.70
C VAL A 51 -3.18 -2.41 0.67
N LEU A 52 -3.52 -1.34 1.36
CA LEU A 52 -4.83 -0.69 1.32
C LEU A 52 -4.63 0.70 0.71
N MET A 53 -5.20 0.94 -0.46
CA MET A 53 -4.97 2.16 -1.23
C MET A 53 -6.25 2.75 -1.81
N SER A 54 -6.19 4.04 -2.16
CA SER A 54 -7.12 4.71 -3.07
C SER A 54 -6.37 5.21 -4.32
N ASP A 55 -7.00 5.27 -5.48
CA ASP A 55 -6.46 5.93 -6.67
C ASP A 55 -6.57 7.45 -6.59
N HIS A 56 -7.57 7.96 -5.88
CA HIS A 56 -7.80 9.39 -5.69
C HIS A 56 -8.50 9.66 -4.34
N GLY A 57 -8.51 10.92 -3.91
CA GLY A 57 -9.44 11.37 -2.86
C GLY A 57 -10.83 11.68 -3.41
N ILE A 58 -11.67 12.39 -2.66
CA ILE A 58 -13.01 12.73 -3.14
C ILE A 58 -12.95 13.76 -4.28
N ARG A 59 -13.17 13.30 -5.51
CA ARG A 59 -13.06 14.12 -6.73
C ARG A 59 -14.39 14.63 -7.29
N PHE A 60 -15.48 14.42 -6.56
CA PHE A 60 -16.84 14.77 -7.00
C PHE A 60 -17.61 15.58 -5.97
N GLY A 61 -18.71 16.16 -6.44
CA GLY A 61 -19.66 16.89 -5.62
C GLY A 61 -19.19 18.28 -5.17
N PRO A 62 -20.06 19.00 -4.44
CA PRO A 62 -19.77 20.36 -3.98
C PRO A 62 -18.61 20.40 -2.97
N PHE A 63 -18.33 19.30 -2.26
CA PHE A 63 -17.23 19.22 -1.30
C PHE A 63 -15.87 19.50 -1.96
N ARG A 64 -15.63 18.98 -3.17
CA ARG A 64 -14.39 19.21 -3.93
C ARG A 64 -14.08 20.70 -4.17
N GLN A 65 -15.11 21.53 -4.28
CA GLN A 65 -14.96 22.97 -4.54
C GLN A 65 -14.55 23.77 -3.29
N THR A 66 -14.52 23.13 -2.12
CA THR A 66 -14.00 23.74 -0.89
C THR A 66 -12.48 23.65 -0.85
N TYR A 67 -11.85 24.51 -0.04
CA TYR A 67 -10.39 24.43 0.20
C TYR A 67 -9.97 23.05 0.71
N GLN A 68 -10.71 22.48 1.67
CA GLN A 68 -10.46 21.13 2.18
C GLN A 68 -10.62 20.08 1.08
N GLY A 69 -11.70 20.12 0.30
CA GLY A 69 -11.94 19.15 -0.77
C GLY A 69 -10.86 19.17 -1.85
N GLY A 70 -10.30 20.34 -2.16
CA GLY A 70 -9.14 20.43 -3.06
C GLY A 70 -7.88 19.76 -2.49
N ILE A 71 -7.67 19.80 -1.18
CA ILE A 71 -6.59 19.06 -0.52
C ILE A 71 -6.88 17.56 -0.55
N GLU A 72 -8.07 17.15 -0.12
CA GLU A 72 -8.48 15.73 -0.06
C GLU A 72 -8.42 15.06 -1.44
N ASP A 73 -8.85 15.73 -2.52
CA ASP A 73 -8.75 15.24 -3.91
C ASP A 73 -7.31 14.76 -4.26
N ARG A 74 -6.30 15.41 -3.67
CA ARG A 74 -4.87 15.15 -3.87
C ARG A 74 -4.23 14.28 -2.79
N LEU A 75 -5.01 13.80 -1.82
CA LEU A 75 -4.54 12.95 -0.72
C LEU A 75 -5.23 11.58 -0.76
N PRO A 76 -4.95 10.74 -1.78
CA PRO A 76 -5.33 9.34 -1.70
C PRO A 76 -4.62 8.69 -0.51
N PHE A 77 -5.33 7.88 0.27
CA PHE A 77 -4.67 7.13 1.35
C PHE A 77 -3.87 5.97 0.77
N LEU A 78 -2.77 5.63 1.44
CA LEU A 78 -1.97 4.44 1.20
C LEU A 78 -1.47 3.89 2.53
N PHE A 79 -1.88 2.66 2.86
CA PHE A 79 -1.42 1.93 4.03
C PHE A 79 -0.77 0.63 3.59
N ILE A 80 0.43 0.36 4.09
CA ILE A 80 1.17 -0.86 3.80
C ILE A 80 1.54 -1.55 5.10
N LYS A 81 1.15 -2.82 5.23
CA LYS A 81 1.55 -3.70 6.34
C LYS A 81 2.43 -4.80 5.79
N VAL A 82 3.65 -4.90 6.31
CA VAL A 82 4.57 -6.01 6.01
C VAL A 82 4.60 -7.01 7.18
N PRO A 83 4.89 -8.31 6.93
CA PRO A 83 5.10 -9.28 7.99
C PRO A 83 6.30 -8.95 8.87
N LYS A 84 6.25 -9.29 10.17
CA LYS A 84 7.40 -9.09 11.09
C LYS A 84 8.68 -9.76 10.61
N GLN A 85 8.55 -10.92 9.95
CA GLN A 85 9.71 -11.61 9.40
C GLN A 85 10.29 -10.88 8.19
N PHE A 86 9.46 -10.21 7.39
CA PHE A 86 9.92 -9.37 6.28
C PHE A 86 10.78 -8.22 6.80
N GLU A 87 10.36 -7.55 7.89
CA GLU A 87 11.14 -6.46 8.51
C GLU A 87 12.53 -6.91 8.96
N LYS A 88 12.63 -8.14 9.47
CA LYS A 88 13.91 -8.74 9.90
C LYS A 88 14.78 -9.17 8.73
N THR A 89 14.16 -9.63 7.64
CA THR A 89 14.86 -10.16 6.47
C THR A 89 15.34 -9.05 5.53
N TYR A 90 14.59 -7.94 5.43
CA TYR A 90 14.91 -6.79 4.56
C TYR A 90 14.89 -5.48 5.37
N PRO A 91 15.86 -5.27 6.28
CA PRO A 91 15.86 -4.13 7.19
C PRO A 91 16.00 -2.80 6.45
N LEU A 92 16.87 -2.69 5.44
CA LEU A 92 17.03 -1.44 4.68
C LEU A 92 15.80 -1.13 3.83
N ALA A 93 15.24 -2.12 3.14
CA ALA A 93 13.99 -1.95 2.38
C ALA A 93 12.84 -1.50 3.29
N THR A 94 12.74 -2.06 4.50
CA THR A 94 11.74 -1.67 5.50
C THR A 94 11.99 -0.26 6.04
N ALA A 95 13.25 0.13 6.24
CA ALA A 95 13.60 1.49 6.64
C ALA A 95 13.21 2.51 5.55
N ASN A 96 13.50 2.20 4.28
CA ASN A 96 13.09 3.03 3.14
C ASN A 96 11.57 3.14 3.04
N LEU A 97 10.84 2.05 3.25
CA LEU A 97 9.38 2.07 3.25
C LEU A 97 8.82 2.97 4.37
N LYS A 98 9.42 2.93 5.57
CA LYS A 98 9.07 3.81 6.69
C LYS A 98 9.39 5.27 6.39
N TRP A 99 10.53 5.54 5.77
CA TRP A 99 10.91 6.88 5.32
C TRP A 99 9.93 7.43 4.27
N ASN A 100 9.54 6.60 3.30
CA ASN A 100 8.60 6.98 2.24
C ASN A 100 7.22 7.36 2.77
N ALA A 101 6.85 6.92 3.98
CA ALA A 101 5.61 7.34 4.63
C ALA A 101 5.64 8.80 5.13
N GLU A 102 6.82 9.43 5.19
CA GLU A 102 7.01 10.80 5.69
C GLU A 102 7.36 11.81 4.57
N VAL A 103 7.39 11.35 3.32
CA VAL A 103 7.67 12.19 2.15
C VAL A 103 6.59 12.05 1.09
N LEU A 104 6.58 12.95 0.10
CA LEU A 104 5.61 12.87 -0.99
C LEU A 104 5.93 11.66 -1.88
N THR A 105 4.96 10.76 -2.01
CA THR A 105 4.98 9.61 -2.92
C THR A 105 3.81 9.66 -3.89
N THR A 106 3.94 8.95 -5.00
CA THR A 106 2.94 8.80 -6.05
C THR A 106 2.56 7.32 -6.23
N HIS A 107 1.52 7.05 -7.03
CA HIS A 107 1.20 5.67 -7.42
C HIS A 107 2.30 4.99 -8.25
N PHE A 108 3.20 5.75 -8.88
CA PHE A 108 4.38 5.18 -9.56
C PHE A 108 5.37 4.61 -8.56
N ASP A 109 5.55 5.26 -7.40
CA ASP A 109 6.40 4.73 -6.32
C ASP A 109 5.80 3.44 -5.74
N LEU A 110 4.46 3.37 -5.62
CA LEU A 110 3.78 2.14 -5.24
C LEU A 110 3.96 1.03 -6.29
N HIS A 111 3.91 1.37 -7.58
CA HIS A 111 4.17 0.43 -8.67
C HIS A 111 5.57 -0.18 -8.56
N GLU A 112 6.61 0.63 -8.39
CA GLU A 112 7.97 0.13 -8.18
C GLU A 112 8.10 -0.68 -6.90
N THR A 113 7.44 -0.27 -5.81
CA THR A 113 7.38 -1.02 -4.56
C THR A 113 6.81 -2.43 -4.78
N LEU A 114 5.76 -2.58 -5.59
CA LEU A 114 5.18 -3.89 -5.91
C LEU A 114 6.13 -4.76 -6.77
N LEU A 115 6.87 -4.15 -7.70
CA LEU A 115 7.89 -4.86 -8.50
C LEU A 115 9.10 -5.31 -7.66
N ASP A 116 9.50 -4.51 -6.68
CA ASP A 116 10.52 -4.88 -5.71
C ASP A 116 10.05 -6.06 -4.85
N ILE A 117 8.82 -6.02 -4.36
CA ILE A 117 8.20 -7.12 -3.58
C ILE A 117 8.12 -8.42 -4.38
N SER A 118 7.78 -8.35 -5.68
CA SER A 118 7.71 -9.53 -6.53
C SER A 118 9.08 -10.14 -6.85
N SER A 119 10.16 -9.43 -6.55
CA SER A 119 11.54 -9.81 -6.89
C SER A 119 12.45 -9.73 -5.66
N PRO A 120 12.45 -10.71 -4.75
CA PRO A 120 13.14 -10.63 -3.46
C PRO A 120 14.65 -10.29 -3.52
N SER A 121 15.32 -10.52 -4.65
CA SER A 121 16.71 -10.09 -4.86
C SER A 121 16.88 -8.57 -4.89
N ARG A 122 15.85 -7.81 -5.34
CA ARG A 122 15.83 -6.34 -5.36
C ARG A 122 15.72 -5.73 -3.96
N LEU A 123 15.24 -6.48 -2.99
CA LEU A 123 15.05 -6.02 -1.60
C LEU A 123 16.31 -6.16 -0.73
N THR A 124 17.36 -6.79 -1.26
CA THR A 124 18.61 -6.99 -0.50
C THR A 124 19.35 -5.66 -0.33
N ASP A 125 19.96 -5.46 0.84
CA ASP A 125 20.73 -4.25 1.15
C ASP A 125 21.80 -3.98 0.07
N GLN A 126 22.51 -5.03 -0.37
CA GLN A 126 23.50 -4.95 -1.46
C GLN A 126 22.91 -4.40 -2.78
N PHE A 127 21.69 -4.80 -3.15
CA PHE A 127 21.06 -4.30 -4.37
C PHE A 127 20.65 -2.84 -4.21
N ILE A 128 20.03 -2.49 -3.08
CA ILE A 128 19.57 -1.12 -2.77
C ILE A 128 20.76 -0.15 -2.78
N GLU A 129 21.83 -0.49 -2.06
CA GLU A 129 23.06 0.32 -1.98
C GLU A 129 23.78 0.47 -3.32
N SER A 130 23.59 -0.48 -4.24
CA SER A 130 24.17 -0.38 -5.59
C SER A 130 23.55 0.74 -6.45
N GLY A 131 22.46 1.37 -5.99
CA GLY A 131 21.77 2.47 -6.68
C GLY A 131 21.02 2.06 -7.95
N LYS A 132 21.03 0.77 -8.31
CA LYS A 132 20.39 0.25 -9.53
C LYS A 132 18.85 0.34 -9.50
N GLY A 133 18.24 0.43 -8.32
CA GLY A 133 16.80 0.68 -8.16
C GLY A 133 16.40 2.10 -8.55
N ASN A 134 17.23 3.10 -8.21
CA ASN A 134 16.91 4.51 -8.39
C ASN A 134 17.04 4.98 -9.85
N GLN A 135 17.82 4.29 -10.68
CA GLN A 135 18.00 4.65 -12.10
C GLN A 135 16.76 4.42 -12.97
N LYS A 136 15.75 3.68 -12.49
CA LYS A 136 14.51 3.44 -13.25
C LYS A 136 13.46 4.52 -13.08
N ALA A 137 13.46 5.23 -11.94
CA ALA A 137 12.50 6.29 -11.66
C ALA A 137 12.74 7.57 -12.50
N GLU A 138 13.95 7.77 -13.03
CA GLU A 138 14.30 8.93 -13.87
C GLU A 138 13.91 8.77 -15.35
N LEU A 139 13.37 7.61 -15.76
CA LEU A 139 13.06 7.28 -17.16
C LEU A 139 11.56 7.13 -17.45
N ALA A 140 10.69 7.44 -16.47
CA ALA A 140 9.23 7.35 -16.59
C ALA A 140 8.56 8.74 -16.62
#